data_AF-A7TDT0-F1
#
_entry.id   AF-A7TDT0-F1
#
_cell.length_a   1.000
_cell.length_b   1.000
_cell.length_c   1.000
_cell.angle_alpha   90.00
_cell.angle_beta   90.00
_cell.angle_gamma   90.00
#
_symmetry.space_group_name_H-M   'P 1'
#
loop_
_entity.id
_entity.type
_entity.pdbx_description
1 polymer ?
#
loop_
_entity_poly.entity_id
_entity_poly.type
_entity_poly.pdbx_seq_one_letter_code
_entity_poly.pdbx_strand_id
1 'polypeptide(L)'
;MSCLESVGREVELSVGKLWKFQTAKLFNVLPPDLVTGSNKDHSEERCLLFQGMVMIQEYLEHDNQMAISRYQIIFNWNDVTSFCKTDLIDGFEKLNDIVTKGHRYMHIKVTSCNLKVLLELRFQNRDQERGFNDTLFRIQEEYEIMDEIPW
;
A
#
# COMPACT_ATOMS: atom_id res chain seq x y z
N MET A 1 20.97 6.72 -26.05
CA MET A 1 20.96 5.44 -25.31
C MET A 1 19.50 5.01 -25.21
N SER A 2 19.09 4.06 -26.05
CA SER A 2 17.72 3.55 -26.09
C SER A 2 17.57 2.45 -25.03
N CYS A 3 16.72 2.68 -24.04
CA CYS A 3 16.29 1.63 -23.14
C CYS A 3 15.44 0.63 -23.93
N LEU A 4 15.82 -0.64 -23.89
CA LEU A 4 15.07 -1.74 -24.46
C LEU A 4 13.66 -1.74 -23.85
N GLU A 5 12.66 -1.49 -24.69
CA GLU A 5 11.27 -1.75 -24.39
C GLU A 5 11.11 -3.26 -24.21
N SER A 6 11.01 -3.70 -22.96
CA SER A 6 10.45 -5.01 -22.65
C SER A 6 9.02 -5.03 -23.20
N VAL A 7 8.77 -5.88 -24.18
CA VAL A 7 7.44 -6.19 -24.73
C VAL A 7 6.62 -6.86 -23.62
N GLY A 8 6.07 -6.05 -22.72
CA GLY A 8 4.99 -6.46 -21.84
C GLY A 8 3.70 -6.43 -22.65
N ARG A 9 2.86 -7.46 -22.54
CA ARG A 9 1.45 -7.34 -22.94
C ARG A 9 0.90 -6.07 -22.28
N GLU A 10 0.29 -5.17 -23.06
CA GLU A 10 -0.54 -4.11 -22.50
C GLU A 10 -1.72 -4.78 -21.82
N VAL A 11 -1.64 -4.88 -20.49
CA VAL A 11 -2.74 -5.34 -19.67
C VAL A 11 -3.73 -4.18 -19.56
N GLU A 12 -4.92 -4.34 -20.15
CA GLU A 12 -5.99 -3.35 -19.99
C GLU A 12 -6.54 -3.43 -18.57
N LEU A 13 -6.20 -2.43 -17.75
CA LEU A 13 -6.76 -2.25 -16.42
C LEU A 13 -7.93 -1.28 -16.50
N SER A 14 -9.10 -1.72 -16.04
CA SER A 14 -10.25 -0.86 -15.82
C SER A 14 -10.37 -0.46 -14.35
N VAL A 15 -10.91 0.72 -14.06
CA VAL A 15 -11.02 1.23 -12.69
C VAL A 15 -12.24 0.59 -12.01
N GLY A 16 -12.00 -0.08 -10.88
CA GLY A 16 -13.02 -0.67 -10.02
C GLY A 16 -13.40 0.21 -8.83
N LYS A 17 -13.72 -0.43 -7.71
CA LYS A 17 -14.06 0.20 -6.44
C LYS A 17 -12.93 1.09 -5.91
N LEU A 18 -13.33 2.14 -5.19
CA LEU A 18 -12.42 3.05 -4.51
C LEU A 18 -12.84 3.19 -3.05
N TRP A 19 -11.95 2.85 -2.13
CA TRP A 19 -12.12 3.11 -0.70
C TRP A 19 -11.27 4.30 -0.29
N LYS A 20 -11.85 5.23 0.46
CA LYS A 20 -11.19 6.46 0.92
C LYS A 20 -11.16 6.50 2.44
N PHE A 21 -9.98 6.75 3.01
CA PHE A 21 -9.78 6.86 4.45
C PHE A 21 -9.04 8.16 4.79
N GLN A 22 -9.65 8.97 5.64
CA GLN A 22 -9.13 10.28 6.00
C GLN A 22 -8.16 10.22 7.18
N THR A 23 -7.42 11.31 7.40
CA THR A 23 -6.54 11.52 8.56
C THR A 23 -5.34 10.57 8.64
N ALA A 24 -4.93 10.04 7.48
CA ALA A 24 -3.75 9.21 7.36
C ALA A 24 -2.48 10.06 7.48
N LYS A 25 -1.49 9.54 8.19
CA LYS A 25 -0.17 10.14 8.35
C LYS A 25 0.91 9.12 8.00
N LEU A 26 1.91 9.52 7.22
CA LEU A 26 3.10 8.70 6.96
C LEU A 26 4.31 9.30 7.64
N PHE A 27 5.07 8.45 8.30
CA PHE A 27 6.35 8.77 8.92
C PHE A 27 7.46 7.94 8.30
N ASN A 28 8.69 8.44 8.35
CA ASN A 28 9.85 7.61 8.02
C ASN A 28 9.99 6.45 9.01
N VAL A 29 10.48 5.30 8.51
CA VAL A 29 10.96 4.20 9.34
C VAL A 29 12.48 4.24 9.36
N LEU A 30 13.07 4.33 10.55
CA LEU A 30 14.52 4.24 10.70
C LEU A 30 14.96 2.77 10.74
N PRO A 31 16.05 2.40 10.05
CA PRO A 31 16.65 1.07 10.16
C PRO A 31 16.99 0.76 11.62
N PRO A 32 16.71 -0.46 12.12
CA PRO A 32 17.00 -0.84 13.50
C PRO A 32 18.47 -0.62 13.89
N ASP A 33 19.38 -0.83 12.94
CA ASP A 33 20.84 -0.75 13.14
C ASP A 33 21.34 0.70 13.33
N LEU A 34 20.55 1.69 12.93
CA LEU A 34 20.86 3.12 13.12
C LEU A 34 20.27 3.68 14.42
N VAL A 35 19.48 2.87 15.14
CA VAL A 35 18.83 3.26 16.39
C VAL A 35 19.75 2.87 17.56
N THR A 36 20.79 3.66 17.78
CA THR A 36 21.67 3.50 18.95
C THR A 36 21.13 4.28 20.15
N GLY A 37 20.50 3.61 21.12
CA GLY A 37 20.16 4.25 22.40
C GLY A 37 18.95 3.64 23.12
N SER A 38 19.01 3.63 24.45
CA SER A 38 18.08 3.00 25.41
C SER A 38 16.67 3.62 25.49
N ASN A 39 16.21 4.37 24.49
CA ASN A 39 14.89 5.00 24.49
C ASN A 39 13.94 4.23 23.58
N LYS A 40 13.32 3.17 24.11
CA LYS A 40 12.32 2.32 23.43
C LYS A 40 11.05 3.05 22.96
N ASP A 41 10.90 4.35 23.26
CA ASP A 41 9.81 5.19 22.77
C ASP A 41 10.33 6.19 21.72
N HIS A 42 10.59 5.68 20.51
CA HIS A 42 11.09 6.40 19.33
C HIS A 42 10.07 7.35 18.70
N SER A 43 9.19 7.98 19.49
CA SER A 43 8.19 8.91 18.96
C SER A 43 8.84 10.21 18.45
N GLU A 44 10.00 10.58 18.98
CA GLU A 44 10.69 11.85 18.70
C GLU A 44 11.58 11.83 17.45
N GLU A 45 11.97 10.66 16.94
CA GLU A 45 12.86 10.51 15.78
C GLU A 45 12.11 10.31 14.45
N ARG A 46 10.79 10.15 14.51
CA ARG A 46 9.93 9.90 13.34
C ARG A 46 9.43 11.22 12.78
N CYS A 47 9.97 11.61 11.63
CA CYS A 47 9.57 12.76 10.85
C CYS A 47 8.25 12.48 10.13
N LEU A 48 7.28 13.39 10.28
CA LEU A 48 6.05 13.39 9.51
C LEU A 48 6.34 13.80 8.07
N LEU A 49 6.13 12.88 7.13
CA LEU A 49 6.35 13.12 5.70
C LEU A 49 5.05 13.46 4.97
N PHE A 50 3.93 12.90 5.45
CA PHE A 50 2.62 13.04 4.81
C PHE A 50 1.51 13.13 5.84
N GLN A 51 0.51 13.97 5.56
CA GLN A 51 -0.76 14.02 6.28
C GLN A 51 -1.90 14.31 5.29
N GLY A 52 -2.81 13.36 5.10
CA GLY A 52 -3.90 13.52 4.15
C GLY A 52 -4.83 12.32 4.13
N MET A 53 -5.18 11.88 2.92
CA MET A 53 -6.05 10.75 2.65
C MET A 53 -5.25 9.56 2.11
N VAL A 54 -5.58 8.36 2.57
CA VAL A 54 -5.16 7.12 1.93
C VAL A 54 -6.35 6.52 1.21
N MET A 55 -6.10 5.98 0.03
CA MET A 55 -7.09 5.34 -0.80
C MET A 55 -6.62 3.94 -1.17
N ILE A 56 -7.55 3.01 -1.28
CA ILE A 56 -7.33 1.71 -1.91
C ILE A 56 -8.13 1.73 -3.21
N GLN A 57 -7.45 1.60 -4.34
CA GLN A 57 -8.06 1.56 -5.66
C GLN A 57 -8.02 0.13 -6.19
N GLU A 58 -9.19 -0.44 -6.49
CA GLU A 58 -9.34 -1.68 -7.25
C GLU A 58 -9.15 -1.37 -8.74
N TYR A 59 -8.38 -2.21 -9.40
CA TYR A 59 -8.23 -2.27 -10.85
C TYR A 59 -8.66 -3.67 -11.28
N LEU A 60 -9.46 -3.75 -12.33
CA LEU A 60 -9.88 -5.03 -12.90
C LEU A 60 -9.01 -5.29 -14.12
N GLU A 61 -8.21 -6.34 -14.03
CA GLU A 61 -7.46 -6.92 -15.13
C GLU A 61 -8.36 -7.92 -15.87
N HIS A 62 -8.58 -7.69 -17.16
CA HIS A 62 -9.39 -8.60 -17.98
C HIS A 62 -8.48 -9.61 -18.67
N ASP A 63 -8.55 -10.87 -18.25
CA ASP A 63 -7.94 -12.00 -18.99
C ASP A 63 -9.04 -12.96 -19.46
N ASN A 64 -9.22 -13.02 -20.79
CA ASN A 64 -9.92 -14.07 -21.54
C ASN A 64 -11.13 -14.74 -20.86
N GLN A 65 -12.02 -13.96 -20.21
CA GLN A 65 -13.32 -14.30 -19.57
C GLN A 65 -13.40 -14.08 -18.05
N MET A 66 -12.31 -13.77 -17.37
CA MET A 66 -12.34 -13.47 -15.93
C MET A 66 -11.71 -12.10 -15.63
N ALA A 67 -12.41 -11.31 -14.82
CA ALA A 67 -11.86 -10.08 -14.26
C ALA A 67 -11.13 -10.42 -12.97
N ILE A 68 -9.81 -10.17 -12.93
CA ILE A 68 -8.98 -10.37 -11.75
C ILE A 68 -8.82 -9.02 -11.04
N SER A 69 -9.17 -8.97 -9.77
CA SER A 69 -9.00 -7.78 -8.95
C SER A 69 -7.52 -7.57 -8.61
N ARG A 70 -7.03 -6.37 -8.88
CA ARG A 70 -5.72 -5.87 -8.49
C ARG A 70 -5.92 -4.63 -7.63
N TYR A 71 -5.09 -4.40 -6.63
CA TYR A 71 -5.28 -3.27 -5.72
C TYR A 71 -4.06 -2.34 -5.69
N GLN A 72 -4.25 -1.05 -5.49
CA GLN A 72 -3.15 -0.11 -5.24
C GLN A 72 -3.50 0.81 -4.09
N ILE A 73 -2.56 1.00 -3.17
CA ILE A 73 -2.69 1.96 -2.08
C ILE A 73 -2.09 3.29 -2.53
N ILE A 74 -2.89 4.35 -2.48
CA ILE A 74 -2.55 5.68 -2.98
C ILE A 74 -2.70 6.70 -1.85
N PHE A 75 -1.69 7.54 -1.67
CA PHE A 75 -1.68 8.60 -0.67
C PHE A 75 -1.83 9.94 -1.36
N ASN A 76 -2.84 10.70 -0.96
CA ASN A 76 -3.24 11.94 -1.59
C ASN A 76 -3.37 13.06 -0.56
N TRP A 77 -2.78 14.22 -0.86
CA TRP A 77 -2.96 15.42 -0.03
C TRP A 77 -4.40 15.94 -0.13
N ASN A 78 -4.99 15.81 -1.32
CA ASN A 78 -6.36 16.18 -1.66
C ASN A 78 -6.81 15.34 -2.89
N ASP A 79 -8.04 15.52 -3.37
CA ASP A 79 -8.56 14.72 -4.50
C ASP A 79 -7.77 14.87 -5.81
N VAL A 80 -6.90 15.88 -5.94
CA VAL A 80 -6.15 16.18 -7.17
C VAL A 80 -4.66 15.84 -7.05
N THR A 81 -4.08 15.98 -5.84
CA THR A 81 -2.64 15.96 -5.64
C THR A 81 -2.20 14.68 -4.95
N SER A 82 -1.54 13.80 -5.71
CA SER A 82 -0.96 12.57 -5.19
C SER A 82 0.42 12.81 -4.57
N PHE A 83 0.67 12.17 -3.42
CA PHE A 83 1.95 12.16 -2.75
C PHE A 83 2.80 10.95 -3.19
N CYS A 84 2.28 9.73 -2.96
CA CYS A 84 2.94 8.50 -3.36
C CYS A 84 1.93 7.37 -3.52
N LYS A 85 2.39 6.26 -4.10
CA LYS A 85 1.60 5.03 -4.25
C LYS A 85 2.47 3.79 -4.08
N THR A 86 1.84 2.68 -3.74
CA THR A 86 2.48 1.36 -3.70
C THR A 86 2.64 0.81 -5.12
N ASP A 87 3.35 -0.31 -5.25
CA ASP A 87 3.14 -1.14 -6.44
C ASP A 87 1.69 -1.64 -6.49
N LEU A 88 1.29 -2.14 -7.66
CA LEU A 88 0.08 -2.94 -7.78
C LEU A 88 0.22 -4.20 -6.91
N ILE A 89 -0.80 -4.45 -6.11
CA ILE A 89 -1.02 -5.67 -5.35
C ILE A 89 -1.78 -6.59 -6.28
N ASP A 90 -1.17 -7.73 -6.58
CA ASP A 90 -1.64 -8.71 -7.53
C ASP A 90 -1.82 -10.10 -6.92
N GLY A 91 -1.60 -10.24 -5.61
CA GLY A 91 -1.81 -11.48 -4.90
C GLY A 91 -1.47 -11.35 -3.41
N PHE A 92 -1.67 -12.45 -2.69
CA PHE A 92 -1.47 -12.51 -1.24
C PHE A 92 -0.02 -12.19 -0.83
N GLU A 93 0.97 -12.78 -1.53
CA GLU A 93 2.38 -12.52 -1.25
C GLU A 93 2.74 -11.03 -1.41
N LYS A 94 2.25 -10.41 -2.49
CA LYS A 94 2.50 -8.99 -2.78
C LYS A 94 1.83 -8.08 -1.76
N LEU A 95 0.63 -8.43 -1.29
CA LEU A 95 -0.06 -7.71 -0.22
C LEU A 95 0.77 -7.71 1.05
N ASN A 96 1.28 -8.88 1.48
CA ASN A 96 2.10 -9.03 2.67
C ASN A 96 3.48 -8.35 2.54
N ASP A 97 4.03 -8.25 1.32
CA ASP A 97 5.26 -7.49 1.09
C ASP A 97 5.05 -5.97 1.21
N ILE A 98 3.90 -5.48 0.73
CA ILE A 98 3.56 -4.05 0.73
C ILE A 98 3.09 -3.59 2.10
N VAL A 99 2.22 -4.37 2.76
CA VAL A 99 1.64 -4.03 4.06
C VAL A 99 2.17 -5.01 5.11
N THR A 100 3.01 -4.51 6.00
CA THR A 100 3.56 -5.31 7.10
C THR A 100 3.15 -4.74 8.44
N LYS A 101 2.85 -5.61 9.40
CA LYS A 101 2.52 -5.19 10.76
C LYS A 101 3.81 -4.86 11.51
N GLY A 102 4.00 -3.60 11.86
CA GLY A 102 5.04 -3.20 12.81
C GLY A 102 4.62 -3.48 14.26
N HIS A 103 5.48 -3.13 15.21
CA HIS A 103 5.23 -3.40 16.64
C HIS A 103 4.00 -2.66 17.18
N ARG A 104 3.69 -1.47 16.65
CA ARG A 104 2.55 -0.64 17.10
C ARG A 104 1.71 -0.10 15.95
N TYR A 105 2.32 0.10 14.79
CA TYR A 105 1.69 0.71 13.62
C TYR A 105 1.99 -0.12 12.37
N MET A 106 1.22 0.08 11.32
CA MET A 106 1.46 -0.58 10.03
C MET A 106 2.64 0.06 9.32
N HIS A 107 3.42 -0.74 8.60
CA HIS A 107 4.39 -0.26 7.64
C HIS A 107 3.87 -0.51 6.23
N ILE A 108 4.06 0.49 5.36
CA ILE A 108 3.67 0.46 3.96
C ILE A 108 4.92 0.66 3.12
N LYS A 109 5.15 -0.24 2.17
CA LYS A 109 6.22 -0.13 1.18
C LYS A 109 5.72 0.61 -0.05
N VAL A 110 6.27 1.78 -0.31
CA VAL A 110 5.95 2.60 -1.49
C VAL A 110 7.10 2.59 -2.48
N THR A 111 6.79 2.79 -3.76
CA THR A 111 7.79 2.85 -4.83
C THR A 111 7.90 4.27 -5.35
N SER A 112 9.11 4.82 -5.34
CA SER A 112 9.40 6.14 -5.92
C SER A 112 10.73 6.08 -6.66
N CYS A 113 10.76 6.48 -7.93
CA CYS A 113 11.98 6.50 -8.76
C CYS A 113 12.80 5.19 -8.71
N ASN A 114 12.13 4.03 -8.80
CA ASN A 114 12.71 2.68 -8.69
C ASN A 114 13.28 2.31 -7.31
N LEU A 115 13.09 3.13 -6.29
CA LEU A 115 13.45 2.83 -4.91
C LEU A 115 12.20 2.38 -4.13
N LYS A 116 12.39 1.35 -3.31
CA LYS A 116 11.39 0.91 -2.32
C LYS A 116 11.66 1.65 -1.03
N VAL A 117 10.65 2.36 -0.52
CA VAL A 117 10.73 3.11 0.73
C VAL A 117 9.71 2.53 1.70
N LEU A 118 10.16 2.17 2.90
CA LEU A 118 9.28 1.71 3.97
C LEU A 118 8.84 2.91 4.82
N LEU A 119 7.54 3.10 4.95
CA LEU A 119 6.93 4.19 5.70
C LEU A 119 6.01 3.64 6.77
N GLU A 120 5.89 4.32 7.89
CA GLU A 120 4.94 3.96 8.93
C GLU A 120 3.62 4.71 8.73
N LEU A 121 2.54 3.96 8.58
CA LEU A 121 1.19 4.47 8.45
C LEU A 121 0.53 4.54 9.83
N ARG A 122 0.04 5.74 10.16
CA ARG A 122 -0.80 5.98 11.34
C ARG A 122 -2.08 6.68 10.93
N PHE A 123 -3.15 6.40 11.66
CA PHE A 123 -4.39 7.14 11.56
C PHE A 123 -4.60 7.95 12.82
N GLN A 124 -5.07 9.18 12.67
CA GLN A 124 -5.48 9.98 13.82
C GLN A 124 -6.86 9.54 14.35
N ASN A 125 -7.74 9.09 13.44
CA ASN A 125 -9.07 8.58 13.77
C ASN A 125 -9.07 7.04 13.75
N ARG A 126 -9.44 6.40 14.87
CA ARG A 126 -9.51 4.95 15.02
C ARG A 126 -10.57 4.29 14.14
N ASP A 127 -11.67 4.99 13.82
CA ASP A 127 -12.70 4.45 12.94
C ASP A 127 -12.18 4.35 11.49
N GLN A 128 -11.35 5.32 11.08
CA GLN A 128 -10.68 5.31 9.78
C GLN A 128 -9.64 4.18 9.73
N GLU A 129 -8.86 4.01 10.80
CA GLU A 129 -7.92 2.89 10.93
C GLU A 129 -8.62 1.54 10.82
N ARG A 130 -9.74 1.38 11.54
CA ARG A 130 -10.54 0.15 11.53
C ARG A 130 -11.09 -0.13 10.14
N GLY A 131 -11.70 0.86 9.49
CA GLY A 131 -12.23 0.70 8.14
C GLY A 131 -11.15 0.34 7.11
N PHE A 132 -9.95 0.92 7.25
CA PHE A 132 -8.81 0.58 6.40
C PHE A 132 -8.37 -0.87 6.62
N ASN A 133 -8.22 -1.29 7.88
CA ASN A 133 -7.86 -2.67 8.22
C ASN A 133 -8.92 -3.67 7.74
N ASP A 134 -10.20 -3.41 7.98
CA ASP A 134 -11.30 -4.27 7.53
C ASP A 134 -11.30 -4.43 6.00
N THR A 135 -10.90 -3.38 5.27
CA THR A 135 -10.77 -3.45 3.81
C THR A 135 -9.56 -4.28 3.39
N LEU A 136 -8.41 -4.12 4.05
CA LEU A 136 -7.24 -4.96 3.80
C LEU A 136 -7.52 -6.44 4.10
N PHE A 137 -8.24 -6.75 5.19
CA PHE A 137 -8.63 -8.11 5.51
C PHE A 137 -9.52 -8.73 4.42
N ARG A 138 -10.49 -7.99 3.88
CA ARG A 138 -11.31 -8.49 2.77
C ARG A 138 -10.50 -8.76 1.50
N ILE A 139 -9.55 -7.89 1.18
CA ILE A 139 -8.64 -8.07 0.05
C ILE A 139 -7.74 -9.30 0.27
N GLN A 140 -7.27 -9.48 1.50
CA GLN A 140 -6.49 -10.65 1.89
C GLN A 140 -7.30 -11.94 1.71
N GLU A 141 -8.52 -12.00 2.24
CA GLU A 141 -9.44 -13.14 2.09
C GLU A 141 -9.73 -13.44 0.61
N GLU A 142 -9.95 -12.40 -0.21
CA GLU A 142 -10.15 -12.58 -1.66
C GLU A 142 -8.94 -13.25 -2.31
N TYR A 143 -7.73 -12.81 -2.03
CA TYR A 143 -6.52 -13.43 -2.59
C TYR A 143 -6.24 -14.82 -2.05
N GLU A 144 -6.46 -15.07 -0.75
CA GLU A 144 -6.33 -16.41 -0.17
C GLU A 144 -7.26 -17.41 -0.86
N ILE A 145 -8.51 -17.03 -1.12
CA ILE A 145 -9.47 -17.87 -1.86
C ILE A 145 -9.02 -18.11 -3.30
N MET A 146 -8.50 -17.08 -3.98
CA MET A 146 -8.02 -17.22 -5.36
C MET A 146 -6.78 -18.11 -5.48
N ASP A 147 -5.90 -18.08 -4.48
CA ASP A 147 -4.70 -18.95 -4.43
C ASP A 147 -5.07 -20.42 -4.12
N GLU A 148 -6.18 -20.67 -3.41
CA GLU A 148 -6.68 -22.01 -3.08
C GLU A 148 -7.43 -22.70 -4.21
N ILE A 149 -7.82 -21.99 -5.28
CA ILE A 149 -8.51 -22.59 -6.43
C ILE A 149 -7.45 -23.16 -7.39
N PRO A 150 -7.37 -24.49 -7.56
CA PRO A 150 -6.51 -25.07 -8.58
C PRO A 150 -7.02 -24.67 -9.97
N TRP A 151 -6.21 -23.91 -10.70
CA TRP A 151 -6.45 -23.49 -12.08
C TRP A 151 -6.23 -24.64 -13.06
#